data_AF-A0A8C6TYS7-F1
#
_entry.id   AF-A0A8C6TYS7-F1
#
_cell.length_a   1.000
_cell.length_b   1.000
_cell.length_c   1.000
_cell.angle_alpha   90.00
_cell.angle_beta   90.00
_cell.angle_gamma   90.00
#
_symmetry.space_group_name_H-M   'P 1'
#
loop_
_entity.id
_entity.type
_entity.pdbx_description
1 polymer ?
#
loop_
_entity_poly.entity_id
_entity_poly.type
_entity_poly.pdbx_seq_one_letter_code
_entity_poly.pdbx_strand_id
1 'polypeptide(L)'
;MNIAITGESGSGKSTLVNALRGIRNKTPGAAETGVKETTIEKTEYIHPKNDKIRIWDLPGIGTTKFTTDKYFKEMEFEKYDFFILVSNDRFRENDAKLAKEIQKMKKKFYFVRSKIDQNITSEKEEDPDLNEENLLKLIRDNCITELQVLGVESPKVFLVSGLRLDLYEFRDLWKIIEEEYQMIIPLQTAGIMVDQCKEDVTAALQNNDMPRAAQRRWTI
;
A
#
# COMPACT_ATOMS: atom_id res chain seq x y z
N MET A 1 -5.55 14.10 -9.18
CA MET A 1 -5.68 12.64 -8.97
C MET A 1 -5.85 12.37 -7.49
N ASN A 2 -6.96 11.74 -7.10
CA ASN A 2 -7.30 11.35 -5.74
C ASN A 2 -7.22 9.82 -5.61
N ILE A 3 -6.28 9.33 -4.81
CA ILE A 3 -6.10 7.90 -4.51
C ILE A 3 -6.64 7.65 -3.11
N ALA A 4 -7.53 6.69 -2.94
CA ALA A 4 -7.95 6.24 -1.61
C ALA A 4 -7.18 5.00 -1.17
N ILE A 5 -6.59 5.05 0.03
CA ILE A 5 -5.99 3.90 0.72
C ILE A 5 -7.02 3.36 1.71
N THR A 6 -7.56 2.17 1.46
CA THR A 6 -8.64 1.55 2.24
C THR A 6 -8.27 0.13 2.65
N GLY A 7 -8.95 -0.41 3.65
CA GLY A 7 -8.61 -1.72 4.24
C GLY A 7 -8.88 -1.75 5.75
N GLU A 8 -8.74 -2.92 6.35
CA GLU A 8 -9.00 -3.09 7.79
C GLU A 8 -8.08 -2.25 8.69
N SER A 9 -8.51 -2.01 9.93
CA SER A 9 -7.66 -1.38 10.94
C SER A 9 -6.41 -2.24 11.19
N GLY A 10 -5.26 -1.59 11.31
CA GLY A 10 -3.98 -2.27 11.50
C GLY A 10 -3.38 -2.90 10.24
N SER A 11 -4.00 -2.80 9.06
CA SER A 11 -3.44 -3.33 7.80
C SER A 11 -2.25 -2.54 7.25
N GLY A 12 -1.79 -1.47 7.91
CA GLY A 12 -0.62 -0.70 7.49
C GLY A 12 -0.89 0.40 6.46
N LYS A 13 -2.15 0.83 6.30
CA LYS A 13 -2.56 1.93 5.41
C LYS A 13 -1.77 3.22 5.62
N SER A 14 -1.75 3.76 6.84
CA SER A 14 -1.05 5.01 7.15
C SER A 14 0.46 4.89 6.94
N THR A 15 1.04 3.71 7.20
CA THR A 15 2.45 3.41 6.86
C THR A 15 2.66 3.47 5.34
N LEU A 16 1.76 2.88 4.56
CA LEU A 16 1.83 2.93 3.10
C LEU A 16 1.63 4.36 2.56
N VAL A 17 0.72 5.15 3.13
CA VAL A 17 0.53 6.57 2.79
C VAL A 17 1.84 7.36 2.97
N ASN A 18 2.54 7.14 4.08
CA ASN A 18 3.83 7.77 4.34
C ASN A 18 4.90 7.31 3.34
N ALA A 19 4.98 6.00 3.08
CA ALA A 19 5.89 5.43 2.10
C ALA A 19 5.67 6.00 0.69
N LEU A 20 4.42 6.05 0.23
CA LEU A 20 4.04 6.64 -1.05
C LEU A 20 4.34 8.14 -1.15
N ARG A 21 4.58 8.82 -0.03
CA ARG A 21 4.98 10.24 0.02
C ARG A 21 6.47 10.45 0.24
N GLY A 22 7.24 9.38 0.42
CA GLY A 22 8.64 9.46 0.83
C GLY A 22 8.84 10.09 2.22
N ILE A 23 7.84 10.01 3.10
CA ILE A 23 7.88 10.59 4.45
C ILE A 23 8.13 9.50 5.47
N ARG A 24 9.04 9.77 6.42
CA ARG A 24 9.35 8.85 7.51
C ARG A 24 8.19 8.80 8.52
N ASN A 25 7.86 7.62 9.02
CA ASN A 25 6.86 7.48 10.07
C ASN A 25 7.27 8.25 11.35
N LYS A 26 6.28 8.76 12.08
CA LYS A 26 6.47 9.50 13.35
C LYS A 26 7.25 10.82 13.21
N THR A 27 7.31 11.41 12.01
CA THR A 27 7.82 12.78 11.80
C THR A 27 6.66 13.76 11.57
N PRO A 28 6.87 15.08 11.75
CA PRO A 28 5.85 16.08 11.44
C PRO A 28 5.30 15.93 10.01
N GLY A 29 3.97 15.96 9.85
CA GLY A 29 3.29 15.81 8.56
C GLY A 29 3.15 14.37 8.04
N ALA A 30 3.65 13.38 8.79
CA ALA A 30 3.38 11.96 8.53
C ALA A 30 1.95 11.59 8.96
N ALA A 31 1.32 10.69 8.23
CA ALA A 31 0.12 10.01 8.67
C ALA A 31 0.39 9.24 9.97
N GLU A 32 -0.51 9.39 10.95
CA GLU A 32 -0.35 8.75 12.25
C GLU A 32 -0.42 7.23 12.13
N THR A 33 0.60 6.56 12.64
CA THR A 33 0.70 5.09 12.64
C THR A 33 0.59 4.56 14.07
N GLY A 34 -0.12 3.46 14.26
CA GLY A 34 -0.32 2.88 15.59
C GLY A 34 -1.07 1.54 15.57
N VAL A 35 -1.13 0.89 16.73
CA VAL A 35 -1.82 -0.40 16.93
C VAL A 35 -3.34 -0.21 17.04
N LYS A 36 -3.78 0.95 17.53
CA LYS A 36 -5.20 1.34 17.54
C LYS A 36 -5.54 2.05 16.23
N GLU A 37 -6.82 2.07 15.88
CA GLU A 37 -7.32 2.93 14.81
C GLU A 37 -6.94 4.38 15.11
N THR A 38 -5.93 4.89 14.40
CA THR A 38 -5.43 6.27 14.52
C THR A 38 -6.29 7.21 13.69
N THR A 39 -6.72 6.75 12.51
CA THR A 39 -7.52 7.52 11.55
C THR A 39 -9.02 7.38 11.86
N ILE A 40 -9.60 8.37 12.54
CA ILE A 40 -11.03 8.43 12.87
C ILE A 40 -11.84 9.04 11.72
N GLU A 41 -11.22 9.95 10.97
CA GLU A 41 -11.79 10.62 9.81
C GLU A 41 -10.86 10.45 8.61
N LYS A 42 -11.41 10.34 7.40
CA LYS A 42 -10.59 10.32 6.18
C LYS A 42 -9.71 11.56 6.12
N THR A 43 -8.41 11.35 5.90
CA THR A 43 -7.44 12.43 5.94
C THR A 43 -6.73 12.54 4.61
N GLU A 44 -6.67 13.76 4.08
CA GLU A 44 -5.95 14.07 2.85
C GLU A 44 -4.46 14.28 3.13
N TYR A 45 -3.62 13.67 2.29
CA TYR A 45 -2.20 13.91 2.26
C TYR A 45 -1.74 14.23 0.84
N ILE A 46 -1.28 15.46 0.63
CA ILE A 46 -0.72 15.91 -0.65
C ILE A 46 0.70 15.34 -0.80
N HIS A 47 1.03 14.86 -2.00
CA HIS A 47 2.37 14.36 -2.30
C HIS A 47 3.38 15.53 -2.34
N PRO A 48 4.50 15.49 -1.57
CA PRO A 48 5.40 16.64 -1.42
C PRO A 48 6.00 17.18 -2.72
N LYS A 49 6.21 16.30 -3.71
CA LYS A 49 6.82 16.64 -5.01
C LYS A 49 5.81 16.87 -6.15
N ASN A 50 4.53 16.59 -5.93
CA ASN A 50 3.49 16.75 -6.95
C ASN A 50 2.12 17.01 -6.30
N ASP A 51 1.71 18.28 -6.28
CA ASP A 51 0.46 18.74 -5.65
C ASP A 51 -0.83 18.23 -6.31
N LYS A 52 -0.72 17.66 -7.51
CA LYS A 52 -1.83 17.01 -8.23
C LYS A 52 -2.10 15.58 -7.75
N ILE A 53 -1.21 14.99 -6.96
CA ILE A 53 -1.38 13.67 -6.35
C ILE A 53 -1.84 13.85 -4.90
N ARG A 54 -3.09 13.45 -4.63
CA ARG A 54 -3.73 13.48 -3.31
C ARG A 54 -3.96 12.05 -2.86
N ILE A 55 -3.33 11.67 -1.75
CA ILE A 55 -3.44 10.33 -1.17
C ILE A 55 -4.31 10.46 0.07
N TRP A 56 -5.42 9.73 0.08
CA TRP A 56 -6.41 9.74 1.15
C TRP A 56 -6.24 8.50 2.02
N ASP A 57 -5.92 8.70 3.30
CA ASP A 57 -5.94 7.61 4.28
C ASP A 57 -7.36 7.47 4.81
N LEU A 58 -8.00 6.33 4.55
CA LEU A 58 -9.35 6.06 5.03
C LEU A 58 -9.31 5.29 6.37
N PRO A 59 -10.22 5.59 7.31
CA PRO A 59 -10.47 4.77 8.50
C PRO A 59 -10.60 3.28 8.18
N GLY A 60 -10.29 2.43 9.16
CA GLY A 60 -10.41 1.00 8.97
C GLY A 60 -11.88 0.57 8.87
N ILE A 61 -12.22 -0.23 7.87
CA ILE A 61 -13.52 -0.91 7.87
C ILE A 61 -13.56 -1.96 9.00
N GLY A 62 -14.73 -2.16 9.61
CA GLY A 62 -14.93 -3.15 10.68
C GLY A 62 -14.62 -2.64 12.10
N THR A 63 -14.38 -1.34 12.27
CA THR A 63 -14.30 -0.74 13.61
C THR A 63 -15.70 -0.47 14.17
N THR A 64 -15.83 -0.43 15.51
CA THR A 64 -17.13 -0.36 16.22
C THR A 64 -17.95 0.90 15.96
N LYS A 65 -17.45 1.84 15.14
CA LYS A 65 -18.04 3.16 14.90
C LYS A 65 -19.02 3.20 13.73
N PHE A 66 -18.92 2.28 12.77
CA PHE A 66 -19.70 2.35 11.53
C PHE A 66 -20.35 1.00 11.19
N THR A 67 -21.62 1.04 10.78
CA THR A 67 -22.18 -0.06 9.97
C THR A 67 -21.54 -0.01 8.58
N THR A 68 -21.38 -1.17 7.93
CA THR A 68 -20.70 -1.28 6.63
C THR A 68 -21.27 -0.31 5.58
N ASP A 69 -22.60 -0.18 5.51
CA ASP A 69 -23.26 0.68 4.52
C ASP A 69 -23.02 2.18 4.80
N LYS A 70 -22.95 2.54 6.08
CA LYS A 70 -22.67 3.92 6.52
C LYS A 70 -21.22 4.30 6.19
N TYR A 71 -20.28 3.36 6.33
CA TYR A 71 -18.88 3.57 6.01
C TYR A 71 -18.69 4.02 4.55
N PHE A 72 -19.29 3.34 3.57
CA PHE A 72 -19.09 3.69 2.16
C PHE A 72 -19.59 5.10 1.81
N LYS A 73 -20.73 5.49 2.39
CA LYS A 73 -21.30 6.83 2.21
C LYS A 73 -20.42 7.90 2.86
N GLU A 74 -20.03 7.71 4.12
CA GLU A 74 -19.23 8.69 4.86
C GLU A 74 -17.81 8.82 4.33
N MET A 75 -17.25 7.76 3.77
CA MET A 75 -15.94 7.80 3.14
C MET A 75 -15.95 8.44 1.75
N GLU A 76 -17.12 8.77 1.20
CA GLU A 76 -17.30 9.42 -0.11
C GLU A 76 -16.54 8.69 -1.23
N PHE A 77 -16.76 7.37 -1.37
CA PHE A 77 -16.04 6.54 -2.34
C PHE A 77 -16.09 7.07 -3.79
N GLU A 78 -17.13 7.83 -4.15
CA GLU A 78 -17.27 8.45 -5.48
C GLU A 78 -16.17 9.46 -5.80
N LYS A 79 -15.57 10.09 -4.78
CA LYS A 79 -14.56 11.16 -4.90
C LYS A 79 -13.23 10.68 -5.49
N TYR A 80 -12.91 9.41 -5.33
CA TYR A 80 -11.59 8.88 -5.67
C TYR A 80 -11.53 8.40 -7.11
N ASP A 81 -10.39 8.61 -7.76
CA ASP A 81 -10.16 8.13 -9.13
C ASP A 81 -9.98 6.61 -9.13
N PHE A 82 -9.22 6.10 -8.15
CA PHE A 82 -9.05 4.67 -7.90
C PHE A 82 -8.68 4.40 -6.44
N PHE A 83 -8.67 3.13 -6.07
CA PHE A 83 -8.39 2.67 -4.71
C PHE A 83 -7.13 1.80 -4.66
N ILE A 84 -6.45 1.86 -3.52
CA ILE A 84 -5.48 0.86 -3.08
C ILE A 84 -6.10 0.15 -1.89
N LEU A 85 -6.47 -1.12 -2.08
CA LEU A 85 -7.06 -1.97 -1.06
C LEU A 85 -5.94 -2.73 -0.33
N VAL A 86 -5.71 -2.36 0.93
CA VAL A 86 -4.59 -2.86 1.75
C VAL A 86 -5.07 -3.90 2.75
N SER A 87 -4.52 -5.10 2.64
CA SER A 87 -4.74 -6.21 3.57
C SER A 87 -3.42 -6.67 4.20
N ASN A 88 -3.48 -7.27 5.38
CA ASN A 88 -2.37 -7.96 6.02
C ASN A 88 -2.78 -9.38 6.45
N ASP A 89 -1.82 -10.30 6.52
CA ASP A 89 -1.92 -11.67 7.05
C ASP A 89 -2.91 -12.65 6.40
N ARG A 90 -4.20 -12.31 6.23
CA ARG A 90 -5.17 -13.14 5.49
C ARG A 90 -6.15 -12.25 4.75
N PHE A 91 -6.69 -12.74 3.65
CA PHE A 91 -7.83 -12.10 3.00
C PHE A 91 -9.05 -12.25 3.91
N ARG A 92 -9.67 -11.14 4.30
CA ARG A 92 -10.75 -11.12 5.30
C ARG A 92 -12.10 -10.74 4.69
N GLU A 93 -13.17 -10.96 5.45
CA GLU A 93 -14.52 -10.62 5.02
C GLU A 93 -14.65 -9.12 4.67
N ASN A 94 -13.97 -8.24 5.42
CA ASN A 94 -14.01 -6.82 5.10
C ASN A 94 -13.24 -6.46 3.83
N ASP A 95 -12.15 -7.17 3.51
CA ASP A 95 -11.45 -7.02 2.22
C ASP A 95 -12.41 -7.39 1.07
N ALA A 96 -13.16 -8.48 1.23
CA ALA A 96 -14.17 -8.91 0.27
C ALA A 96 -15.29 -7.88 0.09
N LYS A 97 -15.78 -7.30 1.19
CA LYS A 97 -16.82 -6.24 1.16
C LYS A 97 -16.31 -4.99 0.44
N LEU A 98 -15.10 -4.54 0.77
CA LEU A 98 -14.47 -3.40 0.11
C LEU A 98 -14.31 -3.63 -1.40
N ALA A 99 -13.73 -4.77 -1.79
CA ALA A 99 -13.53 -5.11 -3.20
C ALA A 99 -14.85 -5.12 -3.98
N LYS A 100 -15.88 -5.81 -3.44
CA LYS A 100 -17.21 -5.88 -4.05
C LYS A 100 -17.84 -4.50 -4.22
N GLU A 101 -17.74 -3.63 -3.21
CA GLU A 101 -18.35 -2.31 -3.29
C GLU A 101 -17.66 -1.42 -4.33
N ILE A 102 -16.32 -1.43 -4.36
CA ILE A 102 -15.55 -0.68 -5.35
C ILE A 102 -15.90 -1.15 -6.78
N GLN A 103 -16.07 -2.46 -6.99
CA GLN A 103 -16.50 -3.01 -8.27
C GLN A 103 -17.92 -2.58 -8.67
N LYS A 104 -18.88 -2.58 -7.74
CA LYS A 104 -20.25 -2.07 -8.00
C LYS A 104 -20.22 -0.62 -8.47
N MET A 105 -19.33 0.18 -7.90
CA MET A 105 -19.12 1.58 -8.28
C MET A 105 -18.34 1.76 -9.59
N LYS A 106 -17.90 0.66 -10.23
CA LYS A 106 -17.10 0.63 -11.45
C LYS A 106 -15.80 1.44 -11.34
N LYS A 107 -15.24 1.51 -10.13
CA LYS A 107 -13.95 2.16 -9.85
C LYS A 107 -12.84 1.12 -9.93
N LYS A 108 -11.66 1.53 -10.38
CA LYS A 108 -10.46 0.68 -10.37
C LYS A 108 -9.96 0.51 -8.94
N PHE A 109 -9.38 -0.65 -8.64
CA PHE A 109 -8.56 -0.81 -7.46
C PHE A 109 -7.36 -1.71 -7.71
N TYR A 110 -6.34 -1.52 -6.89
CA TYR A 110 -5.16 -2.37 -6.81
C TYR A 110 -5.09 -2.98 -5.42
N PHE A 111 -4.82 -4.28 -5.34
CA PHE A 111 -4.73 -4.97 -4.08
C PHE A 111 -3.29 -4.96 -3.58
N VAL A 112 -3.08 -4.51 -2.35
CA VAL A 112 -1.78 -4.47 -1.71
C VAL A 112 -1.80 -5.41 -0.52
N ARG A 113 -0.97 -6.44 -0.61
CA ARG A 113 -0.62 -7.27 0.52
C ARG A 113 0.57 -6.65 1.24
N SER A 114 0.28 -6.06 2.40
CA SER A 114 1.24 -5.34 3.22
C SER A 114 1.99 -6.25 4.19
N LYS A 115 3.02 -5.70 4.84
CA LYS A 115 3.80 -6.33 5.92
C LYS A 115 4.45 -7.66 5.54
N ILE A 116 4.83 -7.79 4.26
CA ILE A 116 5.51 -8.98 3.76
C ILE A 116 6.79 -9.26 4.53
N ASP A 117 7.52 -8.22 4.95
CA ASP A 117 8.68 -8.35 5.83
C ASP A 117 8.37 -9.13 7.13
N GLN A 118 7.20 -8.90 7.73
CA GLN A 118 6.76 -9.62 8.92
C GLN A 118 6.33 -11.04 8.58
N ASN A 119 5.59 -11.25 7.48
CA ASN A 119 5.18 -12.59 7.06
C ASN A 119 6.41 -13.48 6.78
N ILE A 120 7.39 -12.98 6.01
CA ILE A 120 8.63 -13.73 5.74
C ILE A 120 9.40 -14.02 7.04
N THR A 121 9.51 -13.03 7.94
CA THR A 121 10.21 -13.23 9.22
C THR A 121 9.55 -14.30 10.06
N SER A 122 8.24 -14.25 10.27
CA SER A 122 7.50 -15.23 11.07
C SER A 122 7.55 -16.63 10.47
N GLU A 123 7.43 -16.77 9.16
CA GLU A 123 7.47 -18.09 8.51
C GLU A 123 8.88 -18.70 8.55
N LYS A 124 9.94 -17.87 8.46
CA LYS A 124 11.33 -18.33 8.64
C LYS A 124 11.68 -18.71 10.09
N GLU A 125 10.96 -18.18 11.07
CA GLU A 125 11.12 -18.61 12.47
C GLU A 125 10.57 -20.04 12.68
N GLU A 126 9.53 -20.42 11.94
CA GLU A 126 8.94 -21.76 11.98
C GLU A 126 9.70 -22.75 11.07
N ASP A 127 10.09 -22.32 9.88
CA ASP A 127 10.86 -23.09 8.90
C ASP A 127 12.07 -22.30 8.36
N PRO A 128 13.27 -22.47 8.95
CA PRO A 128 14.47 -21.74 8.55
C PRO A 128 14.93 -22.00 7.10
N ASP A 129 14.56 -23.14 6.51
CA ASP A 129 14.94 -23.54 5.16
C ASP A 129 13.90 -23.09 4.10
N LEU A 130 12.87 -22.36 4.53
CA LEU A 130 11.81 -21.88 3.67
C LEU A 130 12.33 -21.06 2.49
N ASN A 131 11.89 -21.47 1.30
CA ASN A 131 12.13 -20.70 0.08
C ASN A 131 11.20 -19.47 0.03
N GLU A 132 11.79 -18.28 0.18
CA GLU A 132 11.07 -17.00 0.18
C GLU A 132 10.29 -16.75 -1.12
N GLU A 133 10.83 -17.11 -2.28
CA GLU A 133 10.16 -16.93 -3.58
C GLU A 133 8.89 -17.77 -3.69
N ASN A 134 8.94 -19.02 -3.24
CA ASN A 134 7.77 -19.92 -3.19
C ASN A 134 6.71 -19.38 -2.24
N LEU A 135 7.09 -18.86 -1.08
CA LEU A 135 6.16 -18.24 -0.14
C LEU A 135 5.49 -17.00 -0.73
N LEU A 136 6.27 -16.10 -1.35
CA LEU A 136 5.72 -14.92 -2.02
C LEU A 136 4.74 -15.31 -3.13
N LYS A 137 5.09 -16.32 -3.94
CA LYS A 137 4.19 -16.85 -4.97
C LYS A 137 2.89 -17.39 -4.37
N LEU A 138 2.98 -18.19 -3.30
CA LEU A 138 1.82 -18.72 -2.60
C LEU A 138 0.91 -17.61 -2.06
N ILE A 139 1.48 -16.60 -1.40
CA ILE A 139 0.73 -15.45 -0.87
C ILE A 139 0.02 -14.71 -2.01
N ARG A 140 0.71 -14.46 -3.14
CA ARG A 140 0.12 -13.79 -4.30
C ARG A 140 -1.03 -14.60 -4.90
N ASP A 141 -0.80 -15.89 -5.15
CA ASP A 141 -1.78 -16.78 -5.79
C ASP A 141 -3.05 -16.92 -4.94
N ASN A 142 -2.90 -16.95 -3.61
CA ASN A 142 -4.03 -16.92 -2.68
C ASN A 142 -4.82 -15.61 -2.81
N CYS A 143 -4.15 -14.45 -2.80
CA CYS A 143 -4.84 -13.17 -2.98
C CYS A 143 -5.58 -13.08 -4.33
N ILE A 144 -4.95 -13.55 -5.41
CA ILE A 144 -5.56 -13.57 -6.75
C ILE A 144 -6.80 -14.45 -6.76
N THR A 145 -6.71 -15.65 -6.19
CA THR A 145 -7.81 -16.63 -6.14
C THR A 145 -9.01 -16.06 -5.38
N GLU A 146 -8.78 -15.47 -4.19
CA GLU A 146 -9.83 -14.84 -3.40
C GLU A 146 -10.52 -13.70 -4.16
N LEU A 147 -9.76 -12.85 -4.84
CA LEU A 147 -10.31 -11.75 -5.65
C LEU A 147 -11.08 -12.28 -6.87
N GLN A 148 -10.60 -13.32 -7.54
CA GLN A 148 -11.28 -13.96 -8.67
C GLN A 148 -12.61 -14.59 -8.26
N VAL A 149 -12.68 -15.23 -7.09
CA VAL A 149 -13.93 -15.76 -6.51
C VAL A 149 -14.97 -14.65 -6.30
N LEU A 150 -14.53 -13.42 -6.04
CA LEU A 150 -15.41 -12.24 -5.93
C LEU A 150 -15.81 -11.65 -7.29
N GLY A 151 -15.30 -12.19 -8.40
CA GLY A 151 -15.59 -11.71 -9.75
C GLY A 151 -14.68 -10.56 -10.19
N VAL A 152 -13.50 -10.39 -9.58
CA VAL A 152 -12.50 -9.42 -10.03
C VAL A 152 -11.79 -9.96 -11.26
N GLU A 153 -12.03 -9.33 -12.40
CA GLU A 153 -11.36 -9.67 -13.65
C GLU A 153 -9.90 -9.19 -13.62
N SER A 154 -8.95 -10.12 -13.77
CA SER A 154 -7.50 -9.84 -13.80
C SER A 154 -6.98 -9.03 -12.59
N PRO A 155 -7.06 -9.57 -11.35
CA PRO A 155 -6.62 -8.84 -10.16
C PRO A 155 -5.15 -8.42 -10.23
N LYS A 156 -4.86 -7.16 -9.90
CA LYS A 156 -3.49 -6.65 -9.72
C LYS A 156 -3.14 -6.67 -8.24
N VAL A 157 -2.22 -7.55 -7.86
CA VAL A 157 -1.76 -7.77 -6.49
C VAL A 157 -0.31 -7.34 -6.36
N PHE A 158 0.00 -6.53 -5.36
CA PHE A 158 1.36 -6.10 -4.99
C PHE A 158 1.70 -6.56 -3.59
N LEU A 159 2.80 -7.27 -3.44
CA LEU A 159 3.38 -7.67 -2.16
C LEU A 159 4.39 -6.61 -1.72
N VAL A 160 4.12 -5.89 -0.62
CA VAL A 160 4.96 -4.75 -0.21
C VAL A 160 5.30 -4.77 1.28
N SER A 161 6.44 -4.15 1.60
CA SER A 161 6.74 -3.68 2.94
C SER A 161 6.70 -2.16 2.97
N GLY A 162 5.90 -1.58 3.88
CA GLY A 162 5.89 -0.13 4.10
C GLY A 162 7.10 0.38 4.89
N LEU A 163 7.96 -0.52 5.37
CA LEU A 163 9.18 -0.18 6.13
C LEU A 163 10.46 -0.47 5.34
N ARG A 164 10.39 -1.37 4.35
CA ARG A 164 11.51 -1.80 3.50
C ARG A 164 11.16 -1.58 2.03
N LEU A 165 11.23 -0.32 1.60
CA LEU A 165 10.84 0.10 0.24
C LEU A 165 11.78 -0.42 -0.85
N ASP A 166 12.98 -0.85 -0.46
CA ASP A 166 13.99 -1.49 -1.29
C ASP A 166 13.68 -2.96 -1.63
N LEU A 167 12.71 -3.55 -0.92
CA LEU A 167 12.33 -4.95 -1.07
C LEU A 167 10.95 -5.10 -1.73
N TYR A 168 10.72 -6.27 -2.31
CA TYR A 168 9.44 -6.69 -2.89
C TYR A 168 8.95 -5.74 -4.00
N GLU A 169 7.66 -5.44 -4.04
CA GLU A 169 6.98 -4.83 -5.21
C GLU A 169 6.56 -3.38 -4.97
N PHE A 170 7.16 -2.68 -3.99
CA PHE A 170 6.82 -1.28 -3.72
C PHE A 170 7.04 -0.39 -4.95
N ARG A 171 8.14 -0.65 -5.70
CA ARG A 171 8.44 0.06 -6.94
C ARG A 171 7.41 -0.20 -8.03
N ASP A 172 6.91 -1.42 -8.15
CA ASP A 172 5.88 -1.77 -9.14
C ASP A 172 4.54 -1.14 -8.80
N LEU A 173 4.19 -1.05 -7.51
CA LEU A 173 3.03 -0.29 -7.05
C LEU A 173 3.15 1.19 -7.42
N TRP A 174 4.33 1.80 -7.24
CA TRP A 174 4.55 3.19 -7.62
C TRP A 174 4.41 3.41 -9.13
N LYS A 175 4.93 2.50 -9.94
CA LYS A 175 4.79 2.54 -11.40
C LYS A 175 3.32 2.54 -11.84
N ILE A 176 2.47 1.74 -11.20
CA ILE A 176 1.02 1.77 -11.49
C ILE A 176 0.41 3.14 -11.19
N ILE A 177 0.78 3.77 -10.08
CA ILE A 177 0.28 5.10 -9.73
C ILE A 177 0.71 6.14 -10.78
N GLU A 178 1.93 6.02 -11.31
CA GLU A 178 2.42 6.87 -12.41
C GLU A 178 1.65 6.64 -13.71
N GLU A 179 1.36 5.39 -14.06
CA GLU A 179 0.56 5.04 -15.23
C GLU A 179 -0.86 5.61 -15.12
N GLU A 180 -1.53 5.45 -13.96
CA GLU A 180 -2.85 6.05 -13.73
C GLU A 180 -2.80 7.58 -13.75
N TYR A 181 -1.73 8.19 -13.20
CA TYR A 181 -1.54 9.63 -13.26
C TYR A 181 -1.46 10.15 -14.71
N GLN A 182 -0.69 9.46 -15.57
CA GLN A 182 -0.56 9.81 -16.98
C GLN A 182 -1.87 9.64 -17.75
N MET A 183 -2.71 8.67 -17.37
CA MET A 183 -4.03 8.47 -17.98
C MET A 183 -5.02 9.58 -17.57
N ILE A 184 -5.00 9.99 -16.29
CA ILE A 184 -5.97 10.95 -15.73
C ILE A 184 -5.60 12.39 -16.05
N ILE A 185 -4.31 12.72 -16.10
CA ILE A 185 -3.80 14.07 -16.35
C ILE A 185 -3.03 14.06 -17.68
N PRO A 186 -3.70 14.43 -18.79
CA PRO A 186 -3.04 14.51 -20.10
C PRO A 186 -1.84 15.47 -20.06
N LEU A 187 -0.74 15.02 -20.64
CA LEU A 187 0.56 15.67 -20.66
C LEU A 187 0.50 17.10 -21.20
N GLN A 188 0.84 18.07 -20.35
CA GLN A 188 1.64 19.22 -20.77
C GLN A 188 3.01 19.30 -20.08
N THR A 189 3.45 18.26 -19.37
CA THR A 189 4.84 18.22 -18.85
C THR A 189 5.27 16.78 -18.56
N ALA A 190 5.78 16.08 -19.58
CA ALA A 190 6.49 14.81 -19.39
C ALA A 190 7.94 15.13 -19.05
N GLY A 191 8.41 14.71 -17.88
CA GLY A 191 9.84 14.74 -17.61
C GLY A 191 10.30 14.83 -16.16
N ILE A 192 9.54 14.42 -15.14
CA ILE A 192 10.06 14.38 -13.75
C ILE A 192 9.35 13.31 -12.92
N MET A 193 9.54 12.00 -13.16
CA MET A 193 9.12 10.97 -12.17
C MET A 193 10.00 9.70 -12.17
N VAL A 194 10.51 9.28 -13.33
CA VAL A 194 11.25 7.99 -13.47
C VAL A 194 12.60 7.96 -12.75
N ASP A 195 13.34 9.08 -12.71
CA ASP A 195 14.61 9.15 -11.97
C ASP A 195 14.41 9.28 -10.45
N GLN A 196 13.21 9.66 -10.00
CA GLN A 196 12.93 10.03 -8.62
C GLN A 196 12.67 8.83 -7.70
N CYS A 197 12.03 7.76 -8.21
CA CYS A 197 11.85 6.52 -7.45
C CYS A 197 13.20 5.87 -7.09
N LYS A 198 14.22 6.02 -7.97
CA LYS A 198 15.59 5.60 -7.66
C LYS A 198 16.20 6.44 -6.54
N GLU A 199 16.06 7.76 -6.59
CA GLU A 199 16.60 8.66 -5.55
C GLU A 199 15.93 8.49 -4.19
N ASP A 200 14.61 8.29 -4.13
CA ASP A 200 13.89 8.15 -2.86
C ASP A 200 14.15 6.76 -2.21
N VAL A 201 14.28 5.70 -3.01
CA VAL A 201 14.77 4.40 -2.51
C VAL A 201 16.24 4.52 -2.07
N THR A 202 17.07 5.24 -2.81
CA THR A 202 18.49 5.45 -2.45
C THR A 202 18.65 6.29 -1.18
N ALA A 203 17.84 7.34 -1.00
CA ALA A 203 17.82 8.16 0.19
C ALA A 203 17.24 7.43 1.41
N ALA A 204 16.24 6.55 1.21
CA ALA A 204 15.74 5.66 2.26
C ALA A 204 16.79 4.62 2.68
N LEU A 205 17.59 4.10 1.73
CA LEU A 205 18.71 3.20 1.99
C LEU A 205 19.88 3.90 2.71
N GLN A 206 20.16 5.17 2.39
CA GLN A 206 21.23 5.96 3.01
C GLN A 206 20.88 6.45 4.42
N ASN A 207 19.59 6.65 4.74
CA ASN A 207 19.12 7.09 6.06
C ASN A 207 18.72 5.94 6.99
N ASN A 208 18.78 4.70 6.52
CA ASN A 208 18.77 3.51 7.38
C ASN A 208 20.18 3.30 7.91
N ASP A 209 20.45 3.81 9.12
CA ASP A 209 21.63 3.44 9.89
C ASP A 209 21.67 1.91 10.05
N MET A 210 22.41 1.25 9.16
CA MET A 210 22.78 -0.15 9.30
C MET A 210 23.61 -0.31 10.57
N PRO A 211 23.29 -1.25 11.46
CA PRO A 211 24.19 -1.66 12.53
C PRO A 211 25.55 -2.03 11.92
N ARG A 212 26.65 -1.57 12.52
CA ARG A 212 28.05 -1.76 12.04
C ARG A 212 28.45 -3.21 11.71
N ALA A 213 27.63 -4.21 12.07
CA ALA A 213 27.84 -5.61 11.77
C ALA A 213 27.66 -5.99 10.28
N ALA A 214 26.96 -5.18 9.48
CA ALA A 214 26.71 -5.50 8.06
C ALA A 214 27.72 -4.88 7.08
N GLN A 215 28.71 -4.13 7.55
CA GLN A 215 29.71 -3.46 6.69
C GLN A 215 30.82 -4.38 6.16
N ARG A 216 30.87 -5.67 6.54
CA ARG A 216 31.91 -6.61 6.08
C ARG A 216 31.37 -7.61 5.07
N ARG A 217 30.99 -7.16 3.88
CA ARG A 217 30.87 -8.08 2.74
C ARG A 217 30.91 -7.44 1.35
N TRP A 218 31.74 -6.42 1.13
CA TRP A 218 32.21 -6.06 -0.22
C TRP A 218 33.64 -5.52 -0.13
N THR A 219 34.60 -6.43 -0.18
CA THR A 219 35.95 -6.12 -0.64
C THR A 219 36.31 -7.23 -1.62
N ILE A 220 36.76 -6.77 -2.79
CA ILE A 220 37.14 -7.49 -4.02
C ILE A 220 35.95 -7.85 -4.91
#